data_AF-A0A9E1W0J6-F1
#
_entry.id   AF-A0A9E1W0J6-F1
#
_cell.length_a   1.000
_cell.length_b   1.000
_cell.length_c   1.000
_cell.angle_alpha   90.00
_cell.angle_beta   90.00
_cell.angle_gamma   90.00
#
_symmetry.space_group_name_H-M   'P 1'
#
loop_
_entity.id
_entity.type
_entity.pdbx_description
1 polymer ?
#
loop_
_entity_poly.entity_id
_entity_poly.type
_entity_poly.pdbx_seq_one_letter_code
_entity_poly.pdbx_strand_id
1 'polypeptide(L)'
;MRKFWRVFGWVFLGIFLQFKFNALYGIVFLENLNFHDRTYWVEMTMTPTEESLRILKVKTTVHHSLGPDYFANVYIPDQYRVLNETPYAGAEALPGYQAFKMNMKRKYRDVLGEKNFIIAPQKLEEDIPEKPINVHFENLKQRLHSDETYLISTTKNKTRLEGPEMAEATYPQKLGM
;
A
#
# COMPACT_ATOMS: atom_id res chain seq x y z
N MET A 1 26.58 41.92 14.19
CA MET A 1 25.56 41.76 13.12
C MET A 1 26.05 41.01 11.87
N ARG A 2 27.25 41.27 11.32
CA ARG A 2 27.72 40.65 10.06
C ARG A 2 27.78 39.10 10.05
N LYS A 3 28.15 38.48 11.18
CA LYS A 3 28.16 37.00 11.32
C LYS A 3 26.75 36.38 11.32
N PHE A 4 25.77 37.06 11.94
CA PHE A 4 24.38 36.60 12.00
C PHE A 4 23.76 36.54 10.61
N TRP A 5 23.85 37.61 9.82
CA TRP A 5 23.34 37.65 8.45
C TRP A 5 23.99 36.62 7.52
N ARG A 6 25.26 36.30 7.74
CA ARG A 6 25.95 35.24 6.97
C ARG A 6 25.39 33.86 7.29
N VAL A 7 25.25 33.52 8.58
CA VAL A 7 24.66 32.23 9.01
C VAL A 7 23.20 32.12 8.59
N PHE A 8 22.43 33.19 8.79
CA PHE A 8 21.02 33.26 8.40
C PHE A 8 20.84 33.11 6.89
N GLY A 9 21.71 33.73 6.08
CA GLY A 9 21.72 33.57 4.62
C GLY A 9 22.00 32.13 4.16
N TRP A 10 22.93 31.43 4.81
CA TRP A 10 23.20 30.01 4.51
C TRP A 10 22.03 29.09 4.90
N VAL A 11 21.35 29.38 6.01
CA VAL A 11 20.15 28.65 6.44
C VAL A 11 19.01 28.85 5.44
N PHE A 12 18.74 30.10 5.04
CA PHE A 12 17.72 30.40 4.03
C PHE A 12 18.04 29.81 2.66
N LEU A 13 19.31 29.84 2.25
CA LEU A 13 19.74 29.21 1.00
C LEU A 13 19.55 27.68 1.04
N GLY A 14 19.90 27.03 2.16
CA GLY A 14 19.67 25.60 2.37
C GLY A 14 18.19 25.22 2.30
N ILE A 15 17.33 25.98 2.99
CA ILE A 15 15.87 25.80 2.96
C ILE A 15 15.33 26.01 1.53
N PHE A 16 15.77 27.08 0.84
CA PHE A 16 15.33 27.39 -0.52
C PHE A 16 15.73 26.30 -1.53
N LEU A 17 16.97 25.80 -1.44
CA LEU A 17 17.43 24.68 -2.26
C LEU A 17 16.60 23.42 -1.98
N GLN A 18 16.35 23.08 -0.71
CA GLN A 18 15.52 21.93 -0.35
C GLN A 18 14.09 22.03 -0.93
N PHE A 19 13.46 23.21 -0.88
CA PHE A 19 12.14 23.42 -1.50
C PHE A 19 12.16 23.25 -3.02
N LYS A 20 13.20 23.76 -3.71
CA LYS A 20 13.34 23.63 -5.16
C LYS A 20 13.56 22.19 -5.62
N PHE A 21 14.40 21.43 -4.90
CA PHE A 21 14.63 20.01 -5.22
C PHE A 21 13.38 19.15 -4.97
N ASN A 22 12.60 19.46 -3.92
CA ASN A 22 11.34 18.76 -3.64
C ASN A 22 10.27 19.06 -4.71
N ALA A 23 10.16 20.32 -5.14
CA ALA A 23 9.27 20.69 -6.25
C ALA A 23 9.69 20.05 -7.58
N LEU A 24 10.98 20.02 -7.89
CA LEU A 24 11.50 19.35 -9.09
C LEU A 24 11.22 17.84 -9.08
N TYR A 25 11.41 17.19 -7.92
CA TYR A 25 11.05 15.79 -7.73
C TYR A 25 9.55 15.55 -7.97
N GLY A 26 8.69 16.42 -7.42
CA GLY A 26 7.24 16.36 -7.66
C GLY A 26 6.86 16.53 -9.14
N ILE A 27 7.53 17.42 -9.88
CA ILE A 27 7.30 17.62 -11.32
C ILE A 27 7.74 16.39 -12.11
N VAL A 28 8.95 15.87 -11.88
CA VAL A 28 9.45 14.65 -12.55
C VAL A 28 8.56 13.45 -12.21
N PHE A 29 8.04 13.37 -11.00
CA PHE A 29 7.09 12.33 -10.59
C PHE A 29 5.74 12.46 -11.33
N LEU A 30 5.17 13.66 -11.41
CA LEU A 30 3.92 13.92 -12.14
C LEU A 30 4.06 13.70 -13.65
N GLU A 31 5.21 14.08 -14.22
CA GLU A 31 5.58 13.78 -15.59
C GLU A 31 5.55 12.25 -15.77
N ASN A 32 6.35 11.52 -15.00
CA ASN A 32 6.39 10.06 -15.08
C ASN A 32 5.03 9.39 -14.84
N LEU A 33 4.17 9.95 -13.99
CA LEU A 33 2.80 9.47 -13.81
C LEU A 33 1.95 9.51 -15.10
N ASN A 34 2.32 10.34 -16.07
CA ASN A 34 1.62 10.51 -17.33
C ASN A 34 2.35 9.92 -18.54
N PHE A 35 3.67 9.71 -18.46
CA PHE A 35 4.53 9.30 -19.59
C PHE A 35 4.94 7.82 -19.59
N HIS A 36 4.53 7.02 -18.61
CA HIS A 36 4.83 5.58 -18.57
C HIS A 36 3.63 4.74 -18.19
N ASP A 37 3.51 3.59 -18.86
CA ASP A 37 2.57 2.53 -18.47
C ASP A 37 2.91 2.07 -17.05
N ARG A 38 1.88 1.93 -16.21
CA ARG A 38 2.00 1.38 -14.87
C ARG A 38 1.11 0.19 -14.71
N THR A 39 1.68 -0.89 -14.22
CA THR A 39 0.94 -2.10 -13.91
C THR A 39 1.07 -2.38 -12.41
N TYR A 40 -0.08 -2.56 -11.77
CA TYR A 40 -0.19 -2.94 -10.37
C TYR A 40 -0.61 -4.40 -10.31
N TRP A 41 0.16 -5.20 -9.57
CA TRP A 41 -0.21 -6.58 -9.26
C TRP A 41 -0.46 -6.74 -7.78
N VAL A 42 -1.51 -7.48 -7.45
CA VAL A 42 -1.79 -7.96 -6.11
C VAL A 42 -1.92 -9.48 -6.18
N GLU A 43 -1.13 -10.18 -5.36
CA GLU A 43 -1.27 -11.61 -5.14
C GLU A 43 -1.60 -11.83 -3.67
N MET A 44 -2.68 -12.55 -3.38
CA MET A 44 -3.00 -12.96 -2.02
C MET A 44 -3.17 -14.47 -1.94
N THR A 45 -2.55 -15.06 -0.92
CA THR A 45 -2.69 -16.49 -0.62
C THR A 45 -3.00 -16.68 0.85
N MET A 46 -3.84 -17.68 1.14
CA MET A 46 -4.24 -18.01 2.50
C MET A 46 -3.77 -19.42 2.84
N THR A 47 -2.89 -19.54 3.82
CA THR A 47 -2.43 -20.85 4.32
C THR A 47 -3.18 -21.21 5.61
N PRO A 48 -3.83 -22.38 5.68
CA PRO A 48 -4.44 -22.84 6.92
C PRO A 48 -3.38 -23.23 7.96
N THR A 49 -3.71 -23.08 9.23
CA THR A 49 -2.96 -23.66 10.36
C THR A 49 -3.90 -24.57 11.16
N GLU A 50 -3.39 -25.30 12.15
CA GLU A 50 -4.16 -26.34 12.87
C GLU A 50 -5.44 -25.80 13.58
N GLU A 51 -5.49 -24.51 13.88
CA GLU A 51 -6.63 -23.87 14.58
C GLU A 51 -7.46 -22.94 13.65
N SER A 52 -8.19 -21.96 14.21
CA SER A 52 -8.88 -20.90 13.46
C SER A 52 -7.93 -19.88 12.83
N LEU A 53 -6.65 -19.94 13.16
CA LEU A 53 -5.61 -19.05 12.67
C LEU A 53 -5.33 -19.28 11.19
N ARG A 54 -5.18 -18.19 10.44
CA ARG A 54 -4.76 -18.23 9.04
C ARG A 54 -3.60 -17.29 8.79
N ILE A 55 -2.73 -17.69 7.86
CA ILE A 55 -1.67 -16.83 7.37
C ILE A 55 -2.13 -16.26 6.03
N LEU A 56 -2.49 -14.99 6.02
CA LEU A 56 -2.76 -14.22 4.82
C LEU A 56 -1.44 -13.62 4.32
N LYS A 57 -0.93 -14.16 3.23
CA LYS A 57 0.24 -13.62 2.55
C LYS A 57 -0.23 -12.66 1.46
N VAL A 58 0.19 -11.41 1.55
CA VAL A 58 -0.09 -10.36 0.55
C VAL A 58 1.22 -9.97 -0.10
N LYS A 59 1.25 -10.02 -1.44
CA LYS A 59 2.31 -9.45 -2.24
C LYS A 59 1.74 -8.37 -3.14
N THR A 60 2.51 -7.31 -3.30
CA THR A 60 2.19 -6.22 -4.20
C THR A 60 3.37 -5.89 -5.09
N THR A 61 3.10 -5.62 -6.35
CA THR A 61 4.11 -5.19 -7.32
C THR A 61 3.62 -3.97 -8.05
N VAL A 62 4.49 -2.97 -8.19
CA VAL A 62 4.30 -1.84 -9.10
C VAL A 62 5.38 -1.93 -10.15
N HIS A 63 5.00 -2.22 -11.38
CA HIS A 63 5.91 -2.22 -12.51
C HIS A 63 6.21 -0.81 -12.99
N HIS A 64 7.42 -0.60 -13.51
CA HIS A 64 7.89 0.67 -14.08
C HIS A 64 7.81 1.86 -13.10
N SER A 65 8.07 1.59 -11.82
CA SER A 65 8.16 2.62 -10.79
C SER A 65 9.51 3.36 -10.85
N LEU A 66 9.45 4.69 -10.71
CA LEU A 66 10.61 5.59 -10.81
C LEU A 66 10.97 6.29 -9.49
N GLY A 67 10.24 6.02 -8.39
CA GLY A 67 10.43 6.66 -7.08
C GLY A 67 10.66 5.66 -5.93
N PRO A 68 11.45 6.02 -4.89
CA PRO A 68 11.69 5.16 -3.73
C PRO A 68 10.53 5.10 -2.72
N ASP A 69 9.55 6.00 -2.79
CA ASP A 69 8.59 6.24 -1.69
C ASP A 69 7.25 5.49 -1.81
N TYR A 70 7.25 4.31 -2.43
CA TYR A 70 6.04 3.50 -2.57
C TYR A 70 5.75 2.68 -1.31
N PHE A 71 4.48 2.64 -0.94
CA PHE A 71 3.97 1.73 0.08
C PHE A 71 2.55 1.32 -0.28
N ALA A 72 2.12 0.17 0.25
CA ALA A 72 0.76 -0.29 0.13
C ALA A 72 0.10 -0.28 1.51
N ASN A 73 -1.11 0.24 1.61
CA ASN A 73 -1.96 0.07 2.79
C ASN A 73 -2.92 -1.07 2.51
N VAL A 74 -2.85 -2.13 3.31
CA VAL A 74 -3.76 -3.28 3.25
C VAL A 74 -4.84 -3.09 4.30
N TYR A 75 -6.09 -3.09 3.88
CA TYR A 75 -7.26 -2.90 4.74
C TYR A 75 -7.96 -4.23 4.94
N ILE A 76 -7.95 -4.71 6.17
CA ILE A 76 -8.58 -5.96 6.56
C ILE A 76 -9.87 -5.61 7.34
N PRO A 77 -11.01 -6.29 7.07
CA PRO A 77 -12.24 -6.01 7.81
C PRO A 77 -12.06 -6.14 9.32
N ASP A 78 -12.68 -5.25 10.09
CA ASP A 78 -12.54 -5.16 11.54
C ASP A 78 -13.01 -6.40 12.31
N GLN A 79 -13.82 -7.25 11.67
CA GLN A 79 -14.24 -8.54 12.21
C GLN A 79 -13.11 -9.58 12.27
N TYR A 80 -11.95 -9.28 11.68
CA TYR A 80 -10.74 -10.07 11.80
C TYR A 80 -9.73 -9.36 12.70
N ARG A 81 -9.15 -10.14 13.61
CA ARG A 81 -8.01 -9.71 14.41
C ARG A 81 -6.72 -10.08 13.70
N VAL A 82 -5.85 -9.09 13.49
CA VAL A 82 -4.47 -9.32 13.05
C VAL A 82 -3.57 -9.40 14.28
N LEU A 83 -2.79 -10.49 14.37
CA LEU A 83 -2.04 -10.82 15.60
C LEU A 83 -0.58 -10.36 15.59
N ASN A 84 0.02 -10.25 14.41
CA ASN A 84 1.44 -9.97 14.26
C ASN A 84 1.76 -8.51 13.88
N GLU A 85 0.75 -7.66 13.70
CA GLU A 85 0.90 -6.30 13.22
C GLU A 85 -0.06 -5.35 13.92
N THR A 86 0.36 -4.11 14.11
CA THR A 86 -0.48 -3.05 14.68
C THR A 86 -1.13 -2.23 13.55
N PRO A 87 -2.41 -1.84 13.68
CA PRO A 87 -3.05 -0.94 12.72
C PRO A 87 -2.27 0.36 12.53
N TYR A 88 -2.13 0.80 11.29
CA TYR A 88 -1.43 2.01 10.90
C TYR A 88 -2.40 3.19 10.84
N ALA A 89 -2.28 4.11 11.81
CA ALA A 89 -3.15 5.28 11.92
C ALA A 89 -2.90 6.37 10.86
N GLY A 90 -1.81 6.29 10.10
CA GLY A 90 -1.47 7.27 9.05
C GLY A 90 -2.11 6.99 7.70
N ALA A 91 -2.91 5.94 7.57
CA ALA A 91 -3.70 5.64 6.39
C ALA A 91 -5.05 6.39 6.42
N GLU A 92 -5.70 6.49 5.26
CA GLU A 92 -7.08 6.99 5.19
C GLU A 92 -8.03 6.05 5.96
N ALA A 93 -8.89 6.60 6.81
CA ALA A 93 -9.82 5.80 7.58
C ALA A 93 -10.94 5.23 6.68
N LEU A 94 -10.98 3.90 6.54
CA LEU A 94 -12.07 3.19 5.89
C LEU A 94 -13.02 2.59 6.95
N PRO A 95 -14.31 2.97 6.99
CA PRO A 95 -15.25 2.43 7.96
C PRO A 95 -15.37 0.91 7.87
N GLY A 96 -15.25 0.22 9.02
CA GLY A 96 -15.30 -1.24 9.09
C GLY A 96 -13.99 -1.96 8.72
N TYR A 97 -12.87 -1.22 8.63
CA TYR A 97 -11.57 -1.77 8.28
C TYR A 97 -10.46 -1.30 9.22
N GLN A 98 -9.43 -2.13 9.35
CA GLN A 98 -8.14 -1.80 9.95
C GLN A 98 -7.08 -1.74 8.85
N ALA A 99 -6.35 -0.62 8.79
CA ALA A 99 -5.30 -0.42 7.80
C ALA A 99 -3.95 -0.94 8.33
N PHE A 100 -3.16 -1.58 7.47
CA PHE A 100 -1.82 -2.05 7.78
C PHE A 100 -0.85 -1.60 6.69
N LYS A 101 0.18 -0.85 7.11
CA LYS A 101 1.19 -0.37 6.17
C LYS A 101 2.15 -1.49 5.78
N MET A 102 2.39 -1.60 4.49
CA MET A 102 3.39 -2.45 3.87
C MET A 102 4.37 -1.56 3.08
N ASN A 103 5.58 -1.42 3.61
CA ASN A 103 6.65 -0.71 2.89
C ASN A 103 7.08 -1.54 1.68
N MET A 104 7.20 -0.89 0.53
CA MET A 104 7.64 -1.55 -0.69
C MET A 104 9.09 -1.16 -0.98
N LYS A 105 9.85 -2.08 -1.57
CA LYS A 105 11.26 -1.90 -1.90
C LYS A 105 11.45 -1.94 -3.40
N ARG A 106 12.24 -1.01 -3.93
CA ARG A 106 12.60 -0.98 -5.34
C ARG A 106 13.54 -2.15 -5.67
N LYS A 107 13.20 -2.85 -6.76
CA LYS A 107 14.03 -3.88 -7.40
C LYS A 107 14.08 -3.56 -8.90
N TYR A 108 15.20 -2.96 -9.33
CA TYR A 108 15.39 -2.48 -10.70
C TYR A 108 14.32 -1.45 -11.13
N ARG A 109 13.42 -1.82 -12.04
CA ARG A 109 12.32 -0.98 -12.54
C ARG A 109 11.01 -1.17 -11.77
N ASP A 110 10.95 -2.16 -10.88
CA ASP A 110 9.74 -2.49 -10.15
C ASP A 110 9.88 -2.12 -8.69
N VAL A 111 8.76 -1.97 -8.00
CA VAL A 111 8.71 -1.84 -6.55
C VAL A 111 7.81 -2.94 -5.99
N LEU A 112 8.35 -3.68 -5.02
CA LEU A 112 7.78 -4.92 -4.51
C LEU A 112 7.49 -4.79 -3.01
N GLY A 113 6.33 -5.23 -2.57
CA GLY A 113 5.96 -5.40 -1.17
C GLY A 113 5.55 -6.84 -0.92
N GLU A 114 5.97 -7.40 0.21
CA GLU A 114 5.52 -8.72 0.65
C GLU A 114 5.37 -8.70 2.16
N LYS A 115 4.23 -9.18 2.65
CA LYS A 115 3.94 -9.26 4.08
C LYS A 115 2.98 -10.40 4.39
N ASN A 116 3.22 -11.04 5.52
CA ASN A 116 2.34 -12.07 6.06
C ASN A 116 1.55 -11.49 7.23
N PHE A 117 0.24 -11.66 7.21
CA PHE A 117 -0.66 -11.30 8.30
C PHE A 117 -1.20 -12.57 8.93
N ILE A 118 -1.06 -12.70 10.25
CA ILE A 118 -1.68 -13.77 11.01
C ILE A 118 -3.05 -13.26 11.43
N ILE A 119 -4.10 -13.82 10.84
CA ILE A 119 -5.48 -13.37 11.02
C ILE A 119 -6.33 -14.43 11.69
N ALA A 120 -7.28 -13.97 12.50
CA ALA A 120 -8.29 -14.80 13.15
C ALA A 120 -9.64 -14.07 13.16
N PRO A 121 -10.77 -14.77 13.01
CA PRO A 121 -12.08 -14.19 13.31
C PRO A 121 -12.11 -13.65 14.74
N GLN A 122 -12.64 -12.44 14.96
CA GLN A 122 -12.72 -11.84 16.29
C GLN A 122 -13.73 -12.57 17.19
N LYS A 123 -14.77 -13.15 16.59
CA LYS A 123 -15.78 -13.99 17.25
C LYS A 123 -15.80 -15.36 16.57
N LEU A 124 -15.66 -16.43 17.34
CA LEU A 124 -15.58 -17.82 16.86
C LEU A 124 -16.94 -18.47 16.57
N GLU A 125 -18.04 -17.78 16.84
CA GLU A 125 -19.39 -18.32 16.67
C GLU A 125 -20.20 -17.56 15.61
N GLU A 126 -19.63 -16.51 15.04
CA GLU A 126 -20.29 -15.64 14.07
C GLU A 126 -19.70 -15.89 12.67
N ASP A 127 -20.57 -16.21 11.72
CA ASP A 127 -20.18 -16.26 10.32
C ASP A 127 -19.93 -14.82 9.83
N ILE A 128 -18.78 -14.62 9.17
CA ILE A 128 -18.41 -13.33 8.60
C ILE A 128 -18.75 -13.39 7.11
N PRO A 129 -19.71 -12.57 6.64
CA PRO A 129 -20.05 -12.53 5.22
C PRO A 129 -18.84 -12.07 4.40
N GLU A 130 -18.91 -12.36 3.12
CA GLU A 130 -17.87 -11.98 2.17
C GLU A 130 -17.65 -10.47 2.13
N LYS A 131 -16.40 -10.05 2.32
CA LYS A 131 -15.98 -8.65 2.27
C LYS A 131 -14.64 -8.52 1.52
N PRO A 132 -14.41 -7.42 0.81
CA PRO A 132 -13.14 -7.22 0.12
C PRO A 132 -12.00 -6.95 1.10
N ILE A 133 -10.79 -7.36 0.74
CA ILE A 133 -9.55 -6.86 1.31
C ILE A 133 -9.08 -5.74 0.38
N ASN A 134 -9.09 -4.50 0.87
CA ASN A 134 -8.69 -3.37 0.03
C ASN A 134 -7.17 -3.20 0.08
N VAL A 135 -6.55 -2.96 -1.06
CA VAL A 135 -5.12 -2.63 -1.15
C VAL A 135 -4.97 -1.30 -1.84
N HIS A 136 -4.52 -0.29 -1.10
CA HIS A 136 -4.23 1.03 -1.67
C HIS A 136 -2.73 1.16 -1.91
N PHE A 137 -2.37 1.40 -3.15
CA PHE A 137 -1.01 1.75 -3.55
C PHE A 137 -0.83 3.25 -3.41
N GLU A 138 0.14 3.66 -2.61
CA GLU A 138 0.39 5.06 -2.28
C GLU A 138 1.85 5.46 -2.48
N ASN A 139 2.06 6.74 -2.79
CA ASN A 139 3.37 7.36 -2.84
C ASN A 139 3.30 8.77 -2.26
N LEU A 140 4.21 9.09 -1.32
CA LEU A 140 4.28 10.34 -0.54
C LEU A 140 3.01 10.70 0.24
N LYS A 141 1.90 11.03 -0.45
CA LYS A 141 0.54 11.26 0.08
C LYS A 141 -0.58 11.03 -0.96
N GLN A 142 -0.23 10.51 -2.13
CA GLN A 142 -1.17 10.31 -3.23
C GLN A 142 -1.51 8.82 -3.35
N ARG A 143 -2.81 8.53 -3.44
CA ARG A 143 -3.30 7.22 -3.84
C ARG A 143 -3.17 7.07 -5.35
N LEU A 144 -2.50 6.01 -5.78
CA LEU A 144 -2.19 5.73 -7.18
C LEU A 144 -3.10 4.66 -7.78
N HIS A 145 -3.50 3.68 -6.97
CA HIS A 145 -4.41 2.60 -7.34
C HIS A 145 -5.07 2.01 -6.08
N SER A 146 -6.29 1.50 -6.22
CA SER A 146 -7.01 0.72 -5.21
C SER A 146 -7.42 -0.60 -5.85
N ASP A 147 -7.07 -1.70 -5.19
CA ASP A 147 -7.54 -3.04 -5.52
C ASP A 147 -8.54 -3.50 -4.45
N GLU A 148 -9.63 -4.14 -4.90
CA GLU A 148 -10.70 -4.70 -4.06
C GLU A 148 -11.03 -6.14 -4.49
N THR A 149 -10.18 -6.73 -5.34
CA THR A 149 -10.47 -7.98 -6.06
C THR A 149 -10.58 -9.19 -5.15
N TYR A 150 -9.78 -9.24 -4.08
CA TYR A 150 -9.77 -10.37 -3.15
C TYR A 150 -10.83 -10.23 -2.07
N LEU A 151 -11.61 -11.29 -1.87
CA LEU A 151 -12.69 -11.34 -0.92
C LEU A 151 -12.35 -12.32 0.22
N ILE A 152 -12.65 -11.93 1.45
CA ILE A 152 -12.45 -12.75 2.65
C ILE A 152 -13.79 -13.02 3.33
N SER A 153 -14.01 -14.27 3.72
CA SER A 153 -15.21 -14.72 4.41
C SER A 153 -14.86 -15.77 5.47
N THR A 154 -15.73 -15.95 6.45
CA THR A 154 -15.60 -17.03 7.44
C THR A 154 -16.94 -17.72 7.61
N THR A 155 -16.96 -19.03 7.40
CA THR A 155 -18.15 -19.86 7.61
C THR A 155 -17.78 -21.05 8.48
N LYS A 156 -18.50 -21.26 9.59
CA LYS A 156 -18.26 -22.37 10.53
C LYS A 156 -16.78 -22.47 10.94
N ASN A 157 -16.19 -21.35 11.36
CA ASN A 157 -14.78 -21.23 11.75
C ASN A 157 -13.74 -21.53 10.65
N LYS A 158 -14.17 -21.58 9.39
CA LYS A 158 -13.28 -21.73 8.25
C LYS A 158 -13.22 -20.42 7.49
N THR A 159 -12.17 -19.65 7.76
CA THR A 159 -11.84 -18.46 6.96
C THR A 159 -11.30 -18.88 5.60
N ARG A 160 -11.81 -18.24 4.55
CA ARG A 160 -11.48 -18.47 3.14
C ARG A 160 -11.15 -17.14 2.47
N LEU A 161 -10.35 -17.25 1.43
CA LEU A 161 -9.98 -16.15 0.54
C LEU A 161 -10.42 -16.55 -0.87
N GLU A 162 -11.21 -15.70 -1.51
CA GLU A 162 -11.65 -15.85 -2.89
C GLU A 162 -11.03 -14.74 -3.74
N GLY A 163 -10.60 -15.09 -4.95
CA GLY A 163 -9.90 -14.16 -5.85
C GLY A 163 -9.08 -14.91 -6.90
N PRO A 164 -8.53 -14.19 -7.90
CA PRO A 164 -7.65 -14.77 -8.91
C PRO A 164 -6.29 -15.15 -8.31
N GLU A 165 -5.47 -15.88 -9.07
CA GLU A 165 -4.07 -16.12 -8.71
C GLU A 165 -3.30 -14.80 -8.58
N MET A 166 -3.61 -13.84 -9.45
CA MET A 166 -3.05 -12.50 -9.47
C MET A 166 -4.10 -11.51 -9.99
N ALA A 167 -4.34 -10.43 -9.26
CA ALA A 167 -5.14 -9.30 -9.73
C ALA A 167 -4.21 -8.28 -10.41
N GLU A 168 -4.54 -7.87 -11.64
CA GLU A 168 -3.75 -6.92 -12.43
C GLU A 168 -4.58 -5.69 -12.81
N ALA A 169 -3.99 -4.52 -12.61
CA ALA A 169 -4.50 -3.26 -13.16
C ALA A 169 -3.40 -2.54 -13.93
N THR A 170 -3.60 -2.36 -15.24
CA THR A 170 -2.68 -1.63 -16.11
C THR A 170 -3.28 -0.27 -16.49
N TYR A 171 -2.52 0.79 -16.24
CA TYR A 171 -2.83 2.17 -16.61
C TYR A 171 -1.90 2.59 -17.74
N PRO A 172 -2.39 2.65 -18.99
CA PRO A 172 -1.57 3.03 -20.12
C PRO A 172 -1.15 4.50 -20.04
N GLN A 173 -0.02 4.79 -20.67
CA GLN A 173 0.50 6.12 -20.92
C GLN A 173 -0.59 6.97 -21.59
N LYS A 174 -0.85 8.15 -21.05
CA LYS A 174 -1.93 9.03 -21.54
C LYS A 174 -1.54 9.88 -22.75
N LEU A 175 -0.25 9.94 -23.10
CA LEU A 175 0.19 10.66 -24.30
C LEU A 175 0.20 9.74 -25.53
N GLY A 176 -0.95 9.78 -26.22
CA GLY A 176 -1.24 9.15 -27.50
C GLY A 176 -2.63 9.49 -28.05
N MET A 177 -3.20 10.63 -27.64
CA MET A 177 -4.25 11.38 -28.35
C MET A 177 -3.67 12.73 -28.77
#